data_AF-A0A8J4XX57-F1
#
_entry.id   AF-A0A8J4XX57-F1
#
_cell.length_a   1.000
_cell.length_b   1.000
_cell.length_c   1.000
_cell.angle_alpha   90.00
_cell.angle_beta   90.00
_cell.angle_gamma   90.00
#
_symmetry.space_group_name_H-M   'P 1'
#
loop_
_entity.id
_entity.type
_entity.pdbx_description
1 polymer ?
#
loop_
_entity_poly.entity_id
_entity_poly.type
_entity_poly.pdbx_seq_one_letter_code
_entity_poly.pdbx_strand_id
1 'polypeptide(L)'
;MPLDILLGDGNSFGAYPDVKIARSTRKQTELFLLAQPLEALSQIVLPTGDVLRRLFCHGSNSKDNRKAVIDEVVRVWERAHIPVAPLRSIMKKLETLVGKYEVGKKAKKRQSEGDKVSDALLQGHLASLFDIAAPATSSSMIHLKQKDKDFLDDQRGQRKMVMSTVDKESMAKESRKHERLAAERRRKEKQLAETLERGEMIELVTGSSATAECADSSTSSSDTNSSARGSAAASASRPKRLKITKEVATAADRVKLTSRGAHHVFSAIAADQGVLSPSTSSIRRHRKVLRKETAEAAVKDYRNQVQEHDAVLILHWDGKLLPGSESQGHVDRLAIIVTSPSLEGEKLLAIPALPSGTGEAMASKVEETIRHWKFEDRVGGLCFDTTASNTGVHAGCCTLLEQKLGRPLLNLACRHHVMELILASAFKATFGDATSGPDVQLFKRFQKKWPTLIKANATIINDPRLADHDEWKRTTLEALAKAAATTRDDYKGDKVTIEEKTKMVEKLAINKDLDKKRWTTAPQDPSSVTLSDLVTKESLFSFTELKLDASFLQSPVLSWKENEAYNQGKETVQHLAVGQ
;
A
#
# COMPACT_ATOMS: atom_id res chain seq x y z
N MET A 1 19.26 62.49 6.40
CA MET A 1 20.50 61.72 6.19
C MET A 1 20.49 61.20 4.77
N PRO A 2 21.64 61.21 4.07
CA PRO A 2 21.72 61.16 2.60
C PRO A 2 22.16 59.78 2.04
N LEU A 3 22.13 59.70 0.69
CA LEU A 3 22.90 58.85 -0.25
C LEU A 3 22.55 57.34 -0.27
N ASP A 4 21.82 56.81 -1.26
CA ASP A 4 22.13 56.61 -2.69
C ASP A 4 23.51 55.99 -3.01
N ILE A 5 23.49 55.06 -3.97
CA ILE A 5 24.47 54.77 -5.03
C ILE A 5 25.00 53.31 -5.12
N LEU A 6 24.51 52.64 -6.20
CA LEU A 6 25.07 51.59 -7.09
C LEU A 6 25.05 50.13 -6.59
N LEU A 7 24.16 49.26 -7.08
CA LEU A 7 24.00 48.69 -8.45
C LEU A 7 25.26 48.02 -9.01
N GLY A 8 25.12 46.73 -9.31
CA GLY A 8 26.06 45.90 -10.05
C GLY A 8 25.42 44.55 -10.39
N ASP A 9 24.75 44.51 -11.53
CA ASP A 9 23.95 43.40 -12.08
C ASP A 9 24.70 42.07 -12.26
N GLY A 10 23.95 40.98 -12.16
CA GLY A 10 24.39 39.60 -12.42
C GLY A 10 23.24 38.65 -12.70
N ASN A 11 22.69 38.79 -13.90
CA ASN A 11 21.59 38.09 -14.56
C ASN A 11 21.39 36.57 -14.25
N SER A 12 20.13 36.24 -13.93
CA SER A 12 19.31 35.05 -14.30
C SER A 12 19.94 33.66 -14.47
N PHE A 13 19.52 32.73 -13.59
CA PHE A 13 19.11 31.36 -13.98
C PHE A 13 17.80 31.01 -13.27
N GLY A 14 16.83 30.53 -14.05
CA GLY A 14 15.40 30.52 -13.73
C GLY A 14 14.99 29.72 -12.48
N ALA A 15 14.08 30.33 -11.72
CA ALA A 15 13.25 29.63 -10.76
C ALA A 15 12.37 28.62 -11.51
N TYR A 16 12.61 27.32 -11.29
CA TYR A 16 11.63 26.30 -11.64
C TYR A 16 10.38 26.49 -10.76
N PRO A 17 9.17 26.39 -11.33
CA PRO A 17 7.95 26.43 -10.53
C PRO A 17 7.90 25.23 -9.59
N ASP A 18 7.61 25.49 -8.31
CA ASP A 18 7.31 24.48 -7.31
C ASP A 18 6.16 23.58 -7.79
N VAL A 19 6.51 22.44 -8.39
CA VAL A 19 5.55 21.36 -8.63
C VAL A 19 5.23 20.76 -7.26
N LYS A 20 4.19 21.27 -6.61
CA LYS A 20 3.54 20.58 -5.49
C LYS A 20 2.94 19.29 -6.02
N ILE A 21 3.74 18.22 -6.04
CA ILE A 21 3.24 16.86 -6.19
C ILE A 21 2.34 16.60 -4.98
N ALA A 22 1.03 16.51 -5.20
CA ALA A 22 0.07 16.15 -4.18
C ALA A 22 0.42 14.77 -3.61
N ARG A 23 1.04 14.74 -2.42
CA ARG A 23 1.29 13.51 -1.68
C ARG A 23 0.00 13.10 -0.98
N SER A 24 -0.40 11.85 -1.16
CA SER A 24 -1.54 11.22 -0.48
C SER A 24 -1.47 11.44 1.05
N THR A 25 -2.54 11.97 1.62
CA THR A 25 -2.73 12.22 3.06
C THR A 25 -2.63 10.96 3.92
N ARG A 26 -2.71 9.75 3.35
CA ARG A 26 -2.57 8.48 4.09
C ARG A 26 -1.12 8.09 4.41
N LYS A 27 -0.09 8.78 3.88
CA LYS A 27 1.33 8.50 4.19
C LYS A 27 1.85 9.22 5.45
N GLN A 28 1.08 10.12 6.05
CA GLN A 28 1.44 10.77 7.32
C GLN A 28 1.07 9.86 8.50
N THR A 29 1.77 8.74 8.66
CA THR A 29 1.83 8.08 9.97
C THR A 29 3.04 8.65 10.70
N GLU A 30 2.82 9.54 11.65
CA GLU A 30 3.88 10.04 12.53
C GLU A 30 4.54 8.85 13.26
N LEU A 31 5.81 8.59 12.95
CA LEU A 31 6.61 7.62 13.68
C LEU A 31 6.88 8.20 15.07
N PHE A 32 6.39 7.59 16.13
CA PHE A 32 6.60 8.11 17.49
C PHE A 32 8.09 8.41 17.78
N LEU A 33 8.43 9.62 18.29
CA LEU A 33 9.79 10.16 18.55
C LEU A 33 10.69 10.39 17.33
N LEU A 34 10.32 9.88 16.16
CA LEU A 34 11.01 10.16 14.92
C LEU A 34 10.19 11.22 14.19
N ALA A 35 10.80 12.31 13.72
CA ALA A 35 10.09 13.28 12.87
C ALA A 35 9.59 12.61 11.58
N GLN A 36 9.21 13.40 10.56
CA GLN A 36 8.69 12.87 9.29
C GLN A 36 9.56 11.72 8.70
N PRO A 37 8.96 10.71 8.05
CA PRO A 37 9.68 9.66 7.35
C PRO A 37 10.76 10.21 6.40
N LEU A 38 11.94 9.59 6.38
CA LEU A 38 13.07 10.03 5.55
C LEU A 38 13.22 9.14 4.31
N GLU A 39 12.97 9.71 3.13
CA GLU A 39 12.98 8.98 1.84
C GLU A 39 14.38 8.53 1.41
N ALA A 40 15.44 9.27 1.74
CA ALA A 40 16.83 8.93 1.46
C ALA A 40 17.80 9.57 2.47
N LEU A 41 18.94 8.94 2.73
CA LEU A 41 20.00 9.51 3.55
C LEU A 41 20.75 10.61 2.80
N SER A 42 21.23 11.60 3.56
CA SER A 42 22.11 12.64 3.01
C SER A 42 23.34 12.02 2.36
N GLN A 43 23.66 12.51 1.16
CA GLN A 43 24.83 12.08 0.38
C GLN A 43 26.02 13.04 0.53
N ILE A 44 25.86 14.11 1.32
CA ILE A 44 26.85 15.19 1.50
C ILE A 44 27.42 15.26 2.93
N VAL A 45 26.79 14.59 3.90
CA VAL A 45 27.29 14.46 5.28
C VAL A 45 27.11 13.03 5.76
N LEU A 46 27.87 12.60 6.78
CA LEU A 46 27.77 11.24 7.29
C LEU A 46 26.40 11.00 7.99
N PRO A 47 25.81 9.81 7.90
CA PRO A 47 24.50 9.53 8.51
C PRO A 47 24.50 9.61 10.05
N THR A 48 23.42 10.16 10.62
CA THR A 48 23.12 10.17 12.07
C THR A 48 22.18 9.03 12.44
N GLY A 49 21.59 9.06 13.64
CA GLY A 49 20.46 8.22 13.98
C GLY A 49 19.21 8.40 13.09
N ASP A 50 19.20 9.34 12.13
CA ASP A 50 18.26 9.38 10.99
C ASP A 50 18.20 8.06 10.18
N VAL A 51 19.21 7.19 10.33
CA VAL A 51 19.16 5.80 9.87
C VAL A 51 17.91 5.07 10.35
N LEU A 52 17.38 5.38 11.55
CA LEU A 52 16.10 4.85 12.02
C LEU A 52 14.91 5.41 11.24
N ARG A 53 14.90 6.71 10.92
CA ARG A 53 13.85 7.33 10.09
C ARG A 53 13.83 6.73 8.69
N ARG A 54 15.01 6.45 8.13
CA ARG A 54 15.17 5.76 6.86
C ARG A 54 14.68 4.31 6.94
N LEU A 55 15.05 3.59 8.00
CA LEU A 55 14.63 2.21 8.24
C LEU A 55 13.10 2.08 8.37
N PHE A 56 12.47 3.00 9.08
CA PHE A 56 11.02 2.97 9.31
C PHE A 56 10.19 3.73 8.27
N CYS A 57 10.81 4.34 7.25
CA CYS A 57 10.11 5.13 6.22
C CYS A 57 9.01 4.35 5.48
N HIS A 58 9.17 3.03 5.35
CA HIS A 58 8.20 2.13 4.71
C HIS A 58 7.47 1.20 5.69
N GLY A 59 7.60 1.44 7.01
CA GLY A 59 6.90 0.67 8.04
C GLY A 59 7.39 -0.77 8.28
N SER A 60 8.45 -1.24 7.61
CA SER A 60 8.99 -2.60 7.73
C SER A 60 10.37 -2.64 8.41
N ASN A 61 10.50 -3.31 9.56
CA ASN A 61 11.79 -3.59 10.23
C ASN A 61 12.31 -5.00 9.87
N SER A 62 12.30 -5.36 8.57
CA SER A 62 12.74 -6.68 8.10
C SER A 62 14.26 -6.77 8.03
N LYS A 63 14.82 -8.00 8.07
CA LYS A 63 16.26 -8.22 7.88
C LYS A 63 16.76 -7.68 6.54
N ASP A 64 15.96 -7.83 5.48
CA ASP A 64 16.30 -7.33 4.15
C ASP A 64 16.30 -5.80 4.09
N ASN A 65 15.36 -5.14 4.76
CA ASN A 65 15.34 -3.68 4.85
C ASN A 65 16.50 -3.14 5.69
N ARG A 66 16.84 -3.80 6.81
CA ARG A 66 18.04 -3.46 7.59
C ARG A 66 19.30 -3.54 6.73
N LYS A 67 19.42 -4.59 5.92
CA LYS A 67 20.54 -4.76 5.00
C LYS A 67 20.57 -3.66 3.94
N ALA A 68 19.43 -3.37 3.29
CA ALA A 68 19.35 -2.31 2.29
C ALA A 68 19.72 -0.92 2.83
N VAL A 69 19.27 -0.60 4.05
CA VAL A 69 19.62 0.67 4.72
C VAL A 69 21.09 0.68 5.12
N ILE A 70 21.65 -0.43 5.58
CA ILE A 70 23.09 -0.53 5.86
C ILE A 70 23.90 -0.36 4.58
N ASP A 71 23.48 -0.96 3.46
CA ASP A 71 24.16 -0.80 2.17
C ASP A 71 24.12 0.67 1.72
N GLU A 72 23.00 1.38 1.94
CA GLU A 72 22.90 2.82 1.69
C GLU A 72 23.83 3.63 2.60
N VAL A 73 23.87 3.32 3.89
CA VAL A 73 24.79 3.95 4.86
C VAL A 73 26.25 3.72 4.45
N VAL A 74 26.63 2.48 4.12
CA VAL A 74 28.00 2.14 3.72
C VAL A 74 28.42 2.93 2.49
N ARG A 75 27.55 3.08 1.47
CA ARG A 75 27.85 3.90 0.29
C ARG A 75 28.15 5.36 0.63
N VAL A 76 27.45 5.95 1.61
CA VAL A 76 27.70 7.33 2.05
C VAL A 76 29.09 7.45 2.71
N TRP A 77 29.47 6.45 3.50
CA TRP A 77 30.79 6.41 4.15
C TRP A 77 31.94 6.11 3.17
N GLU A 78 31.71 5.23 2.19
CA GLU A 78 32.66 4.95 1.10
C GLU A 78 32.91 6.21 0.25
N ARG A 79 31.86 7.00 0.00
CA ARG A 79 31.96 8.29 -0.70
C ARG A 79 32.79 9.31 0.09
N ALA A 80 32.84 9.21 1.40
CA ALA A 80 33.71 10.01 2.26
C ALA A 80 35.15 9.49 2.34
N HIS A 81 35.48 8.40 1.62
CA HIS A 81 36.78 7.71 1.68
C HIS A 81 37.19 7.24 3.08
N ILE A 82 36.24 7.05 4.00
CA ILE A 82 36.51 6.58 5.37
C ILE A 82 36.30 5.06 5.42
N PRO A 83 37.33 4.28 5.81
CA PRO A 83 37.19 2.83 5.97
C PRO A 83 36.11 2.47 6.99
N VAL A 84 35.23 1.54 6.63
CA VAL A 84 34.12 1.10 7.49
C VAL A 84 34.43 -0.18 8.25
N ALA A 85 33.80 -0.37 9.41
CA ALA A 85 33.88 -1.58 10.20
C ALA A 85 33.23 -2.78 9.49
N PRO A 86 33.54 -4.03 9.90
CA PRO A 86 32.92 -5.22 9.32
C PRO A 86 31.39 -5.18 9.39
N LEU A 87 30.70 -5.64 8.35
CA LEU A 87 29.24 -5.59 8.21
C LEU A 87 28.50 -6.15 9.45
N ARG A 88 29.02 -7.22 10.05
CA ARG A 88 28.48 -7.81 11.29
C ARG A 88 28.42 -6.82 12.46
N SER A 89 29.42 -5.96 12.59
CA SER A 89 29.54 -4.96 13.66
C SER A 89 28.59 -3.80 13.42
N ILE A 90 28.47 -3.37 12.15
CA ILE A 90 27.53 -2.33 11.73
C ILE A 90 26.09 -2.78 11.99
N MET A 91 25.76 -4.02 11.61
CA MET A 91 24.44 -4.60 11.80
C MET A 91 24.09 -4.71 13.28
N LYS A 92 25.03 -5.16 14.14
CA LYS A 92 24.84 -5.18 15.60
C LYS A 92 24.60 -3.78 16.18
N LYS A 93 25.26 -2.75 15.64
CA LYS A 93 25.05 -1.35 16.06
C LYS A 93 23.65 -0.86 15.69
N LEU A 94 23.15 -1.18 14.48
CA LEU A 94 21.78 -0.88 14.07
C LEU A 94 20.75 -1.59 14.95
N GLU A 95 20.97 -2.88 15.24
CA GLU A 95 20.09 -3.67 16.11
C GLU A 95 19.99 -3.11 17.53
N THR A 96 21.12 -2.65 18.07
CA THR A 96 21.17 -1.99 19.38
C THR A 96 20.36 -0.69 19.37
N LEU A 97 20.49 0.11 18.30
CA LEU A 97 19.76 1.36 18.15
C LEU A 97 18.24 1.14 17.99
N VAL A 98 17.84 0.13 17.22
CA VAL A 98 16.44 -0.31 17.08
C VAL A 98 15.87 -0.78 18.42
N GLY A 99 16.63 -1.57 19.19
CA GLY A 99 16.21 -2.04 20.51
C GLY A 99 15.96 -0.90 21.49
N LYS A 100 16.84 0.11 21.52
CA LYS A 100 16.65 1.33 22.33
C LYS A 100 15.36 2.08 21.96
N TYR A 101 15.09 2.23 20.66
CA TYR A 101 13.86 2.85 20.17
C TYR A 101 12.59 2.06 20.56
N GLU A 102 12.61 0.73 20.46
CA GLU A 102 11.46 -0.11 20.85
C GLU A 102 11.17 -0.09 22.35
N VAL A 103 12.20 0.01 23.19
CA VAL A 103 12.05 0.18 24.65
C VAL A 103 11.41 1.52 24.97
N GLY A 104 11.88 2.62 24.38
CA GLY A 104 11.28 3.96 24.56
C GLY A 104 9.81 4.02 24.10
N LYS A 105 9.48 3.35 22.99
CA LYS A 105 8.09 3.23 22.49
C LYS A 105 7.17 2.49 23.48
N LYS A 106 7.67 1.50 24.23
CA LYS A 106 6.88 0.74 25.23
C LYS A 106 6.67 1.53 26.53
N ALA A 107 7.63 2.38 26.92
CA ALA A 107 7.57 3.18 28.15
C ALA A 107 6.42 4.21 28.16
N LYS A 108 6.14 4.86 27.00
CA LYS A 108 5.03 5.84 26.84
C LYS A 108 3.64 5.34 27.25
N LYS A 109 3.38 4.02 27.21
CA LYS A 109 2.09 3.46 27.63
C LYS A 109 1.82 3.58 29.15
N ARG A 110 2.82 3.98 29.95
CA ARG A 110 2.77 3.95 31.42
C ARG A 110 2.80 5.33 32.10
N GLN A 111 3.10 6.43 31.38
CA GLN A 111 3.11 7.83 31.85
C GLN A 111 3.81 8.07 33.21
N SER A 112 5.15 8.00 33.26
CA SER A 112 5.97 8.32 34.45
C SER A 112 7.02 9.41 34.20
N GLU A 113 7.57 10.02 35.27
CA GLU A 113 8.60 11.07 35.18
C GLU A 113 9.94 10.58 34.61
N GLY A 114 10.29 9.30 34.78
CA GLY A 114 11.47 8.68 34.18
C GLY A 114 11.43 8.61 32.65
N ASP A 115 10.23 8.70 32.06
CA ASP A 115 10.04 8.59 30.61
C ASP A 115 10.57 9.83 29.87
N LYS A 116 10.47 11.03 30.48
CA LYS A 116 10.98 12.29 29.91
C LYS A 116 12.51 12.29 29.75
N VAL A 117 13.22 11.65 30.69
CA VAL A 117 14.69 11.50 30.64
C VAL A 117 15.08 10.51 29.53
N SER A 118 14.29 9.44 29.36
CA SER A 118 14.53 8.44 28.30
C SER A 118 14.28 9.00 26.89
N ASP A 119 13.29 9.89 26.73
CA ASP A 119 12.95 10.55 25.47
C ASP A 119 14.03 11.56 25.06
N ALA A 120 14.53 12.37 26.00
CA ALA A 120 15.65 13.29 25.76
C ALA A 120 16.95 12.55 25.39
N LEU A 121 17.20 11.40 26.03
CA LEU A 121 18.37 10.56 25.76
C LEU A 121 18.27 9.91 24.38
N LEU A 122 17.07 9.48 23.95
CA LEU A 122 16.86 8.96 22.60
C LEU A 122 17.01 10.05 21.53
N GLN A 123 16.51 11.26 21.77
CA GLN A 123 16.67 12.40 20.87
C GLN A 123 18.16 12.77 20.69
N GLY A 124 18.96 12.70 21.75
CA GLY A 124 20.41 12.87 21.69
C GLY A 124 21.11 11.79 20.85
N HIS A 125 20.66 10.53 20.94
CA HIS A 125 21.19 9.44 20.08
C HIS A 125 20.80 9.63 18.61
N LEU A 126 19.61 10.19 18.33
CA LEU A 126 19.17 10.48 16.96
C LEU A 126 19.98 11.60 16.31
N ALA A 127 20.38 12.61 17.08
CA ALA A 127 21.24 13.70 16.64
C ALA A 127 22.72 13.28 16.48
N SER A 128 23.15 12.24 17.21
CA SER A 128 24.53 11.74 17.17
C SER A 128 24.88 11.00 15.86
N LEU A 129 26.16 11.03 15.50
CA LEU A 129 26.70 10.32 14.34
C LEU A 129 26.47 8.81 14.45
N PHE A 130 25.95 8.18 13.40
CA PHE A 130 25.92 6.73 13.29
C PHE A 130 27.29 6.21 12.84
N ASP A 131 28.27 6.29 13.76
CA ASP A 131 29.68 6.05 13.46
C ASP A 131 29.95 4.58 13.08
N ILE A 132 30.37 4.32 11.84
CA ILE A 132 30.74 2.98 11.38
C ILE A 132 32.21 2.91 10.97
N ALA A 133 33.05 3.86 11.38
CA ALA A 133 34.47 3.84 11.07
C ALA A 133 35.13 2.52 11.51
N ALA A 134 36.07 2.02 10.71
CA ALA A 134 36.89 0.90 11.08
C ALA A 134 37.69 1.21 12.37
N PRO A 135 38.09 0.20 13.15
CA PRO A 135 38.92 0.43 14.33
C PRO A 135 40.18 1.22 14.00
N ALA A 136 40.57 2.18 14.85
CA ALA A 136 41.74 3.03 14.64
C ALA A 136 43.06 2.24 14.43
N THR A 137 43.11 1.02 14.97
CA THR A 137 44.22 0.08 14.82
C THR A 137 44.28 -0.61 13.44
N SER A 138 43.26 -0.46 12.60
CA SER A 138 43.22 -1.06 11.26
C SER A 138 44.22 -0.35 10.33
N SER A 139 44.99 -1.12 9.54
CA SER A 139 45.96 -0.56 8.58
C SER A 139 45.36 0.48 7.63
N SER A 140 44.09 0.30 7.24
CA SER A 140 43.34 1.25 6.40
C SER A 140 43.06 2.59 7.08
N MET A 141 42.83 2.61 8.40
CA MET A 141 42.63 3.84 9.19
C MET A 141 43.95 4.56 9.46
N ILE A 142 45.03 3.81 9.67
CA ILE A 142 46.37 4.36 9.90
C ILE A 142 46.82 5.20 8.69
N HIS A 143 46.54 4.73 7.47
CA HIS A 143 46.89 5.39 6.21
C HIS A 143 45.84 6.40 5.69
N LEU A 144 44.79 6.70 6.46
CA LEU A 144 43.78 7.68 6.07
C LEU A 144 44.41 9.09 5.93
N LYS A 145 44.05 9.82 4.87
CA LYS A 145 44.60 11.16 4.61
C LYS A 145 44.20 12.13 5.72
N GLN A 146 45.04 13.13 5.97
CA GLN A 146 44.77 14.12 7.03
C GLN A 146 43.44 14.85 6.82
N LYS A 147 43.12 15.25 5.58
CA LYS A 147 41.84 15.90 5.26
C LYS A 147 40.62 15.04 5.59
N ASP A 148 40.71 13.72 5.38
CA ASP A 148 39.61 12.79 5.65
C ASP A 148 39.51 12.48 7.16
N LYS A 149 40.64 12.54 7.89
CA LYS A 149 40.67 12.51 9.37
C LYS A 149 40.01 13.75 9.96
N ASP A 150 40.36 14.94 9.47
CA ASP A 150 39.79 16.21 9.91
C ASP A 150 38.27 16.27 9.63
N PHE A 151 37.84 15.74 8.48
CA PHE A 151 36.42 15.58 8.16
C PHE A 151 35.71 14.62 9.12
N LEU A 152 36.29 13.44 9.40
CA LEU A 152 35.70 12.47 10.33
C LEU A 152 35.58 13.06 11.75
N ASP A 153 36.58 13.80 12.21
CA ASP A 153 36.57 14.43 13.53
C ASP A 153 35.56 15.59 13.62
N ASP A 154 35.41 16.39 12.55
CA ASP A 154 34.32 17.37 12.45
C ASP A 154 32.94 16.70 12.49
N GLN A 155 32.76 15.59 11.77
CA GLN A 155 31.49 14.85 11.74
C GLN A 155 31.14 14.16 13.07
N ARG A 156 32.14 13.89 13.92
CA ARG A 156 31.97 13.43 15.31
C ARG A 156 31.65 14.57 16.29
N GLY A 157 31.98 15.81 15.92
CA GLY A 157 31.80 17.02 16.72
C GLY A 157 30.72 17.96 16.18
N GLN A 158 31.13 19.12 15.65
CA GLN A 158 30.23 20.23 15.26
C GLN A 158 29.54 20.04 13.90
N ARG A 159 30.04 19.12 13.06
CA ARG A 159 29.45 18.70 11.78
C ARG A 159 29.27 19.84 10.77
N LYS A 160 30.28 20.69 10.63
CA LYS A 160 30.26 21.87 9.75
C LYS A 160 30.76 21.57 8.33
N MET A 161 31.57 20.53 8.15
CA MET A 161 32.12 20.15 6.85
C MET A 161 31.12 19.30 6.05
N VAL A 162 31.11 19.48 4.73
CA VAL A 162 30.26 18.74 3.78
C VAL A 162 31.10 18.20 2.62
N MET A 163 30.71 17.06 2.06
CA MET A 163 31.31 16.47 0.86
C MET A 163 30.83 17.22 -0.40
N SER A 164 31.76 17.80 -1.18
CA SER A 164 31.46 18.47 -2.46
C SER A 164 31.54 17.52 -3.66
N THR A 165 31.36 18.04 -4.88
CA THR A 165 31.46 17.26 -6.13
C THR A 165 32.86 16.70 -6.35
N VAL A 166 32.92 15.50 -6.94
CA VAL A 166 34.12 14.67 -7.12
C VAL A 166 35.24 15.45 -7.83
N ASP A 167 36.37 15.63 -7.15
CA ASP A 167 37.56 16.27 -7.69
C ASP A 167 38.33 15.30 -8.60
N LYS A 168 38.07 15.41 -9.92
CA LYS A 168 38.59 14.51 -10.97
C LYS A 168 40.12 14.49 -11.02
N GLU A 169 40.79 15.56 -10.57
CA GLU A 169 42.25 15.63 -10.57
C GLU A 169 42.90 14.80 -9.45
N SER A 170 42.28 14.76 -8.27
CA SER A 170 42.76 13.94 -7.15
C SER A 170 42.63 12.45 -7.47
N MET A 171 41.49 12.03 -8.06
CA MET A 171 41.25 10.67 -8.54
C MET A 171 42.29 10.22 -9.57
N ALA A 172 42.60 11.08 -10.54
CA ALA A 172 43.62 10.79 -11.56
C ALA A 172 45.03 10.66 -10.97
N LYS A 173 45.37 11.46 -9.95
CA LYS A 173 46.67 11.36 -9.24
C LYS A 173 46.78 10.06 -8.44
N GLU A 174 45.71 9.62 -7.79
CA GLU A 174 45.70 8.38 -6.99
C GLU A 174 45.69 7.12 -7.86
N SER A 175 44.94 7.13 -8.96
CA SER A 175 44.97 6.03 -9.94
C SER A 175 46.39 5.84 -10.50
N ARG A 176 47.07 6.94 -10.88
CA ARG A 176 48.48 6.89 -11.32
C ARG A 176 49.43 6.38 -10.22
N LYS A 177 49.19 6.72 -8.95
CA LYS A 177 50.01 6.21 -7.82
C LYS A 177 49.78 4.72 -7.59
N HIS A 178 48.53 4.26 -7.67
CA HIS A 178 48.18 2.85 -7.49
C HIS A 178 48.72 1.98 -8.63
N GLU A 179 48.73 2.51 -9.85
CA GLU A 179 49.29 1.85 -11.03
C GLU A 179 50.82 1.74 -10.94
N ARG A 180 51.50 2.78 -10.43
CA ARG A 180 52.95 2.74 -10.12
C ARG A 180 53.28 1.68 -9.07
N LEU A 181 52.51 1.59 -7.98
CA LEU A 181 52.72 0.58 -6.93
C LEU A 181 52.45 -0.85 -7.42
N ALA A 182 51.46 -1.03 -8.30
CA ALA A 182 51.19 -2.33 -8.92
C ALA A 182 52.31 -2.75 -9.89
N ALA A 183 52.85 -1.80 -10.67
CA ALA A 183 53.99 -2.05 -11.55
C ALA A 183 55.28 -2.37 -10.76
N GLU A 184 55.50 -1.71 -9.62
CA GLU A 184 56.64 -2.02 -8.73
C GLU A 184 56.50 -3.41 -8.12
N ARG A 185 55.29 -3.81 -7.71
CA ARG A 185 55.02 -5.16 -7.19
C ARG A 185 55.29 -6.23 -8.25
N ARG A 186 54.83 -6.01 -9.49
CA ARG A 186 55.14 -6.90 -10.62
C ARG A 186 56.64 -6.99 -10.91
N ARG A 187 57.39 -5.88 -10.77
CA ARG A 187 58.85 -5.90 -10.90
C ARG A 187 59.51 -6.73 -9.79
N LYS A 188 59.07 -6.60 -8.54
CA LYS A 188 59.58 -7.39 -7.41
C LYS A 188 59.25 -8.88 -7.54
N GLU A 189 58.04 -9.21 -8.00
CA GLU A 189 57.64 -10.60 -8.29
C GLU A 189 58.48 -11.21 -9.42
N LYS A 190 58.76 -10.42 -10.47
CA LYS A 190 59.61 -10.87 -11.59
C LYS A 190 61.08 -11.05 -11.16
N GLN A 191 61.61 -10.14 -10.35
CA GLN A 191 62.95 -10.29 -9.76
C GLN A 191 63.01 -11.51 -8.83
N LEU A 192 61.99 -11.75 -8.01
CA LEU A 192 61.90 -12.93 -7.14
C LEU A 192 61.88 -14.23 -7.97
N ALA A 193 61.12 -14.26 -9.07
CA ALA A 193 61.09 -15.40 -9.99
C ALA A 193 62.45 -15.63 -10.69
N GLU A 194 63.12 -14.57 -11.17
CA GLU A 194 64.45 -14.64 -11.78
C GLU A 194 65.57 -15.03 -10.79
N THR A 195 65.38 -14.77 -9.50
CA THR A 195 66.30 -15.19 -8.42
C THR A 195 66.07 -16.67 -8.06
N LEU A 196 64.81 -17.12 -8.09
CA LEU A 196 64.44 -18.54 -7.90
C LEU A 196 65.00 -19.43 -9.02
N GLU A 197 64.99 -18.96 -10.27
CA GLU A 197 65.57 -19.67 -11.41
C GLU A 197 67.10 -19.74 -11.38
N ARG A 198 67.77 -18.82 -10.66
CA ARG A 198 69.24 -18.75 -10.57
C ARG A 198 69.83 -19.63 -9.46
N GLY A 199 68.99 -20.27 -8.65
CA GLY A 199 69.41 -21.24 -7.65
C GLY A 199 70.26 -20.66 -6.50
N GLU A 200 70.09 -19.39 -6.15
CA GLU A 200 70.72 -18.82 -4.95
C GLU A 200 69.82 -19.06 -3.73
N MET A 201 70.34 -19.82 -2.77
CA MET A 201 69.66 -20.18 -1.52
C MET A 201 69.64 -18.96 -0.57
N ILE A 202 68.44 -18.49 -0.21
CA ILE A 202 68.25 -17.55 0.90
C ILE A 202 67.37 -18.19 1.96
N GLU A 203 67.89 -18.15 3.19
CA GLU A 203 67.38 -18.73 4.44
C GLU A 203 65.99 -18.17 4.82
N LEU A 204 65.00 -19.05 4.96
CA LEU A 204 63.62 -18.71 5.29
C LEU A 204 63.39 -18.88 6.81
N VAL A 205 63.33 -17.77 7.54
CA VAL A 205 62.84 -17.77 8.94
C VAL A 205 61.31 -17.88 8.94
N THR A 206 60.85 -18.98 9.51
CA THR A 206 59.46 -19.36 9.78
C THR A 206 58.71 -18.36 10.67
N GLY A 207 57.47 -18.04 10.27
CA GLY A 207 56.43 -17.44 11.11
C GLY A 207 55.05 -17.92 10.68
N SER A 208 54.52 -18.93 11.37
CA SER A 208 53.23 -19.58 11.12
C SER A 208 52.01 -18.68 11.35
N SER A 209 50.99 -18.81 10.49
CA SER A 209 49.58 -18.92 10.93
C SER A 209 48.70 -19.47 9.80
N ALA A 210 48.10 -20.63 10.05
CA ALA A 210 47.20 -21.32 9.13
C ALA A 210 45.75 -21.00 9.46
N THR A 211 44.94 -20.66 8.46
CA THR A 211 43.50 -20.86 8.47
C THR A 211 43.03 -21.24 7.07
N ALA A 212 42.71 -22.52 6.88
CA ALA A 212 41.95 -23.02 5.75
C ALA A 212 40.49 -23.23 6.18
N GLU A 213 39.59 -22.77 5.32
CA GLU A 213 38.14 -22.89 5.39
C GLU A 213 37.71 -24.34 5.12
N CYS A 214 36.64 -24.82 5.77
CA CYS A 214 35.72 -25.79 5.17
C CYS A 214 34.32 -25.75 5.83
N ALA A 215 33.35 -25.70 4.92
CA ALA A 215 31.91 -25.91 4.94
C ALA A 215 31.20 -26.65 6.10
N ASP A 216 30.01 -26.11 6.39
CA ASP A 216 28.69 -26.75 6.55
C ASP A 216 28.48 -27.79 7.67
N SER A 217 27.74 -27.40 8.72
CA SER A 217 27.28 -28.30 9.78
C SER A 217 25.75 -28.30 9.87
N SER A 218 25.13 -29.29 9.24
CA SER A 218 23.79 -29.77 9.63
C SER A 218 23.91 -30.65 10.87
N THR A 219 23.26 -30.22 11.94
CA THR A 219 23.19 -30.88 13.25
C THR A 219 22.53 -32.27 13.15
N SER A 220 23.28 -33.34 13.41
CA SER A 220 22.75 -34.67 13.71
C SER A 220 22.83 -34.92 15.21
N SER A 221 21.68 -35.11 15.85
CA SER A 221 21.59 -35.61 17.22
C SER A 221 21.89 -37.10 17.26
N SER A 222 22.76 -37.47 18.19
CA SER A 222 23.18 -38.80 18.59
C SER A 222 22.05 -39.64 19.16
N ASP A 223 21.88 -40.86 18.64
CA ASP A 223 21.29 -41.96 19.39
C ASP A 223 22.27 -43.13 19.41
N THR A 224 22.68 -43.48 20.62
CA THR A 224 23.43 -44.67 20.98
C THR A 224 22.62 -45.90 20.64
N ASN A 225 23.17 -46.89 19.94
CA ASN A 225 22.66 -48.25 20.09
C ASN A 225 23.74 -49.32 19.94
N SER A 226 23.80 -50.13 20.99
CA SER A 226 24.62 -51.32 21.17
C SER A 226 24.28 -52.42 20.18
N SER A 227 25.31 -53.16 19.79
CA SER A 227 25.29 -54.35 18.95
C SER A 227 24.25 -55.40 19.33
N ALA A 228 23.47 -55.85 18.35
CA ALA A 228 22.99 -57.22 18.26
C ALA A 228 22.84 -57.62 16.79
N ARG A 229 23.33 -58.81 16.48
CA ARG A 229 23.59 -59.39 15.17
C ARG A 229 22.43 -60.34 14.84
N GLY A 230 21.91 -60.31 13.61
CA GLY A 230 21.17 -61.45 13.04
C GLY A 230 19.87 -61.16 12.29
N SER A 231 19.96 -61.26 10.95
CA SER A 231 19.05 -62.02 10.08
C SER A 231 17.80 -61.38 9.46
N ALA A 232 17.69 -61.66 8.16
CA ALA A 232 16.52 -61.66 7.26
C ALA A 232 15.99 -60.30 6.76
N ALA A 233 16.43 -59.95 5.56
CA ALA A 233 15.79 -58.97 4.69
C ALA A 233 14.40 -59.48 4.25
N ALA A 234 13.37 -59.11 5.01
CA ALA A 234 12.01 -59.01 4.49
C ALA A 234 11.82 -57.60 3.90
N SER A 235 11.32 -57.50 2.68
CA SER A 235 10.98 -56.21 2.05
C SER A 235 9.89 -55.51 2.87
N ALA A 236 10.30 -54.67 3.82
CA ALA A 236 9.39 -53.91 4.65
C ALA A 236 8.59 -52.94 3.76
N SER A 237 7.29 -53.24 3.56
CA SER A 237 6.38 -52.32 2.88
C SER A 237 6.42 -50.98 3.61
N ARG A 238 6.66 -49.87 2.90
CA ARG A 238 6.73 -48.53 3.52
C ARG A 238 5.49 -48.32 4.41
N PRO A 239 5.66 -47.87 5.67
CA PRO A 239 4.54 -47.65 6.58
C PRO A 239 3.51 -46.72 5.94
N LYS A 240 2.23 -47.12 6.01
CA LYS A 240 1.11 -46.37 5.44
C LYS A 240 1.07 -44.98 6.10
N ARG A 241 0.95 -43.92 5.30
CA ARG A 241 0.74 -42.54 5.78
C ARG A 241 -0.74 -42.21 5.74
N LEU A 242 -1.20 -41.45 6.73
CA LEU A 242 -2.54 -40.88 6.70
C LEU A 242 -2.70 -40.00 5.44
N LYS A 243 -3.71 -40.29 4.63
CA LYS A 243 -4.00 -39.52 3.41
C LYS A 243 -4.80 -38.27 3.76
N ILE A 244 -4.40 -37.14 3.20
CA ILE A 244 -5.16 -35.89 3.30
C ILE A 244 -6.12 -35.85 2.13
N THR A 245 -7.37 -36.26 2.36
CA THR A 245 -8.42 -36.18 1.33
C THR A 245 -8.97 -34.76 1.19
N LYS A 246 -9.74 -34.52 0.12
CA LYS A 246 -10.43 -33.25 -0.11
C LYS A 246 -11.36 -32.89 1.05
N GLU A 247 -12.08 -33.86 1.59
CA GLU A 247 -13.04 -33.70 2.68
C GLU A 247 -12.34 -33.27 3.97
N VAL A 248 -11.23 -33.94 4.30
CA VAL A 248 -10.42 -33.63 5.50
C VAL A 248 -9.82 -32.23 5.41
N ALA A 249 -9.24 -31.88 4.26
CA ALA A 249 -8.67 -30.54 4.05
C ALA A 249 -9.74 -29.44 4.06
N THR A 250 -10.92 -29.70 3.47
CA THR A 250 -12.06 -28.76 3.47
C THR A 250 -12.61 -28.57 4.88
N ALA A 251 -12.76 -29.64 5.66
CA ALA A 251 -13.18 -29.56 7.06
C ALA A 251 -12.20 -28.70 7.87
N ALA A 252 -10.89 -28.95 7.73
CA ALA A 252 -9.86 -28.17 8.40
C ALA A 252 -9.88 -26.67 8.03
N ASP A 253 -10.24 -26.34 6.78
CA ASP A 253 -10.43 -24.95 6.34
C ASP A 253 -11.67 -24.31 6.97
N ARG A 254 -12.80 -25.03 7.03
CA ARG A 254 -14.06 -24.54 7.64
C ARG A 254 -13.92 -24.23 9.12
N VAL A 255 -13.20 -25.07 9.86
CA VAL A 255 -12.91 -24.84 11.29
C VAL A 255 -11.70 -23.93 11.51
N LYS A 256 -11.15 -23.32 10.45
CA LYS A 256 -10.04 -22.36 10.50
C LYS A 256 -8.76 -22.91 11.18
N LEU A 257 -8.49 -24.21 11.04
CA LEU A 257 -7.29 -24.82 11.60
C LEU A 257 -6.03 -24.29 10.91
N THR A 258 -5.04 -23.89 11.70
CA THR A 258 -3.70 -23.60 11.19
C THR A 258 -3.03 -24.89 10.69
N SER A 259 -2.02 -24.81 9.83
CA SER A 259 -1.30 -26.02 9.39
C SER A 259 -0.63 -26.76 10.55
N ARG A 260 -0.24 -26.04 11.61
CA ARG A 260 0.28 -26.63 12.85
C ARG A 260 -0.83 -27.29 13.66
N GLY A 261 -1.97 -26.61 13.85
CA GLY A 261 -3.14 -27.19 14.52
C GLY A 261 -3.65 -28.45 13.82
N ALA A 262 -3.75 -28.43 12.50
CA ALA A 262 -4.11 -29.60 11.70
C ALA A 262 -3.11 -30.75 11.85
N HIS A 263 -1.80 -30.46 11.94
CA HIS A 263 -0.80 -31.48 12.20
C HIS A 263 -0.98 -32.13 13.57
N HIS A 264 -1.26 -31.37 14.63
CA HIS A 264 -1.53 -31.95 15.95
C HIS A 264 -2.73 -32.90 15.93
N VAL A 265 -3.83 -32.48 15.29
CA VAL A 265 -5.03 -33.32 15.14
C VAL A 265 -4.72 -34.58 14.32
N PHE A 266 -4.05 -34.45 13.18
CA PHE A 266 -3.73 -35.59 12.33
C PHE A 266 -2.70 -36.53 12.96
N SER A 267 -1.79 -36.02 13.78
CA SER A 267 -0.82 -36.84 14.53
C SER A 267 -1.51 -37.70 15.58
N ALA A 268 -2.51 -37.16 16.29
CA ALA A 268 -3.29 -37.95 17.25
C ALA A 268 -4.05 -39.08 16.55
N ILE A 269 -4.74 -38.78 15.45
CA ILE A 269 -5.47 -39.79 14.65
C ILE A 269 -4.52 -40.83 14.05
N ALA A 270 -3.36 -40.39 13.57
CA ALA A 270 -2.37 -41.29 12.98
C ALA A 270 -1.81 -42.28 14.02
N ALA A 271 -1.61 -41.84 15.26
CA ALA A 271 -1.19 -42.71 16.36
C ALA A 271 -2.26 -43.78 16.69
N ASP A 272 -3.53 -43.39 16.77
CA ASP A 272 -4.66 -44.30 17.01
C ASP A 272 -4.80 -45.37 15.90
N GLN A 273 -4.53 -44.98 14.65
CA GLN A 273 -4.61 -45.87 13.49
C GLN A 273 -3.31 -46.63 13.18
N GLY A 274 -2.24 -46.43 13.96
CA GLY A 274 -0.94 -47.05 13.70
C GLY A 274 -0.30 -46.66 12.35
N VAL A 275 -0.61 -45.45 11.84
CA VAL A 275 -0.10 -44.92 10.57
C VAL A 275 0.82 -43.73 10.80
N LEU A 276 1.60 -43.36 9.77
CA LEU A 276 2.45 -42.18 9.84
C LEU A 276 1.64 -40.89 9.62
N SER A 277 1.84 -39.93 10.52
CA SER A 277 1.24 -38.59 10.44
C SER A 277 1.82 -37.76 9.27
N PRO A 278 0.99 -36.95 8.58
CA PRO A 278 1.48 -36.03 7.56
C PRO A 278 2.19 -34.84 8.22
N SER A 279 3.34 -34.45 7.66
CA SER A 279 4.06 -33.26 8.15
C SER A 279 3.26 -31.97 7.90
N THR A 280 3.50 -30.95 8.72
CA THR A 280 2.95 -29.59 8.56
C THR A 280 3.11 -29.04 7.14
N SER A 281 4.28 -29.25 6.53
CA SER A 281 4.58 -28.86 5.15
C SER A 281 3.73 -29.61 4.12
N SER A 282 3.50 -30.91 4.33
CA SER A 282 2.66 -31.74 3.45
C SER A 282 1.20 -31.29 3.50
N ILE A 283 0.69 -31.01 4.70
CA ILE A 283 -0.66 -30.47 4.92
C ILE A 283 -0.82 -29.12 4.22
N ARG A 284 0.18 -28.23 4.38
CA ARG A 284 0.16 -26.91 3.74
C ARG A 284 0.15 -27.02 2.21
N ARG A 285 0.96 -27.91 1.62
CA ARG A 285 1.01 -28.12 0.17
C ARG A 285 -0.32 -28.66 -0.37
N HIS A 286 -0.88 -29.69 0.26
CA HIS A 286 -2.18 -30.25 -0.14
C HIS A 286 -3.31 -29.21 -0.06
N ARG A 287 -3.40 -28.45 1.03
CA ARG A 287 -4.41 -27.38 1.16
C ARG A 287 -4.24 -26.30 0.09
N LYS A 288 -3.02 -25.95 -0.30
CA LYS A 288 -2.78 -24.99 -1.40
C LYS A 288 -3.29 -25.50 -2.74
N VAL A 289 -3.01 -26.75 -3.07
CA VAL A 289 -3.49 -27.39 -4.32
C VAL A 289 -5.01 -27.41 -4.33
N LEU A 290 -5.63 -27.88 -3.25
CA LEU A 290 -7.08 -28.00 -3.17
C LEU A 290 -7.81 -26.65 -3.26
N ARG A 291 -7.26 -25.60 -2.64
CA ARG A 291 -7.81 -24.24 -2.75
C ARG A 291 -7.69 -23.70 -4.17
N LYS A 292 -6.59 -24.00 -4.87
CA LYS A 292 -6.41 -23.63 -6.28
C LYS A 292 -7.46 -24.31 -7.14
N GLU A 293 -7.64 -25.63 -7.01
CA GLU A 293 -8.67 -26.38 -7.75
C GLU A 293 -10.09 -25.87 -7.45
N THR A 294 -10.38 -25.57 -6.18
CA THR A 294 -11.68 -25.02 -5.77
C THR A 294 -11.91 -23.63 -6.37
N ALA A 295 -10.88 -22.78 -6.40
CA ALA A 295 -10.97 -21.47 -7.02
C ALA A 295 -11.18 -21.58 -8.55
N GLU A 296 -10.45 -22.46 -9.23
CA GLU A 296 -10.61 -22.69 -10.67
C GLU A 296 -12.02 -23.21 -11.02
N ALA A 297 -12.57 -24.13 -10.22
CA ALA A 297 -13.95 -24.58 -10.36
C ALA A 297 -14.94 -23.43 -10.16
N ALA A 298 -14.79 -22.64 -9.09
CA ALA A 298 -15.66 -21.50 -8.80
C ALA A 298 -15.60 -20.39 -9.88
N VAL A 299 -14.45 -20.23 -10.55
CA VAL A 299 -14.30 -19.34 -11.71
C VAL A 299 -15.09 -19.88 -12.91
N LYS A 300 -14.96 -21.18 -13.20
CA LYS A 300 -15.68 -21.83 -14.31
C LYS A 300 -17.19 -21.76 -14.10
N ASP A 301 -17.67 -22.10 -12.92
CA ASP A 301 -19.09 -22.13 -12.59
C ASP A 301 -19.71 -20.74 -12.74
N TYR A 302 -19.06 -19.70 -12.21
CA TYR A 302 -19.58 -18.33 -12.31
C TYR A 302 -19.53 -17.79 -13.75
N ARG A 303 -18.49 -18.13 -14.54
CA ARG A 303 -18.46 -17.80 -15.97
C ARG A 303 -19.63 -18.41 -16.74
N ASN A 304 -19.98 -19.65 -16.44
CA ASN A 304 -21.11 -20.32 -17.08
C ASN A 304 -22.40 -19.58 -16.74
N GLN A 305 -22.62 -19.20 -15.49
CA GLN A 305 -23.79 -18.39 -15.09
C GLN A 305 -23.86 -17.07 -15.85
N VAL A 306 -22.74 -16.35 -15.97
CA VAL A 306 -22.67 -15.09 -16.75
C VAL A 306 -23.02 -15.33 -18.21
N GLN A 307 -22.58 -16.44 -18.80
CA GLN A 307 -22.86 -16.77 -20.19
C GLN A 307 -24.31 -17.22 -20.40
N GLU A 308 -24.86 -18.05 -19.51
CA GLU A 308 -26.22 -18.60 -19.56
C GLU A 308 -27.27 -17.48 -19.46
N HIS A 309 -27.03 -16.51 -18.59
CA HIS A 309 -27.93 -15.36 -18.39
C HIS A 309 -27.59 -14.15 -19.27
N ASP A 310 -26.59 -14.27 -20.15
CA ASP A 310 -26.07 -13.16 -20.98
C ASP A 310 -25.80 -11.87 -20.15
N ALA A 311 -25.30 -12.06 -18.93
CA ALA A 311 -25.32 -11.08 -17.87
C ALA A 311 -24.34 -9.92 -18.12
N VAL A 312 -24.80 -8.68 -17.89
CA VAL A 312 -23.96 -7.49 -17.85
C VAL A 312 -23.35 -7.36 -16.46
N LEU A 313 -22.03 -7.21 -16.39
CA LEU A 313 -21.30 -7.10 -15.13
C LEU A 313 -21.03 -5.64 -14.77
N ILE A 314 -21.35 -5.29 -13.52
CA ILE A 314 -20.92 -4.05 -12.89
C ILE A 314 -19.73 -4.38 -12.00
N LEU A 315 -18.61 -3.72 -12.27
CA LEU A 315 -17.37 -3.92 -11.57
C LEU A 315 -17.26 -2.95 -10.40
N HIS A 316 -17.00 -3.49 -9.21
CA HIS A 316 -16.83 -2.75 -7.98
C HIS A 316 -15.40 -2.90 -7.48
N TRP A 317 -14.82 -1.82 -6.97
CA TRP A 317 -13.58 -1.92 -6.23
C TRP A 317 -13.50 -0.96 -5.04
N ASP A 318 -12.90 -1.46 -3.95
CA ASP A 318 -12.64 -0.66 -2.76
C ASP A 318 -11.27 -1.01 -2.15
N GLY A 319 -10.54 0.02 -1.73
CA GLY A 319 -9.17 -0.08 -1.23
C GLY A 319 -9.12 -0.01 0.30
N LYS A 320 -8.51 -1.03 0.93
CA LYS A 320 -8.37 -1.09 2.39
C LYS A 320 -6.95 -1.45 2.81
N LEU A 321 -6.40 -0.67 3.75
CA LEU A 321 -5.15 -0.99 4.42
C LEU A 321 -5.37 -2.15 5.39
N LEU A 322 -4.75 -3.30 5.09
CA LEU A 322 -4.82 -4.51 5.90
C LEU A 322 -3.44 -4.88 6.43
N PRO A 323 -3.33 -5.50 7.63
CA PRO A 323 -2.06 -6.04 8.09
C PRO A 323 -1.51 -7.03 7.06
N GLY A 324 -0.27 -6.80 6.63
CA GLY A 324 0.50 -7.69 5.78
C GLY A 324 1.02 -8.90 6.54
N SER A 325 1.87 -9.68 5.88
CA SER A 325 2.69 -10.67 6.58
C SER A 325 3.59 -9.99 7.63
N GLU A 326 4.08 -10.75 8.63
CA GLU A 326 4.84 -10.21 9.78
C GLU A 326 5.99 -9.26 9.41
N SER A 327 6.49 -9.30 8.17
CA SER A 327 7.57 -8.44 7.64
C SER A 327 7.12 -7.24 6.78
N GLN A 328 5.84 -7.12 6.38
CA GLN A 328 5.37 -6.16 5.36
C GLN A 328 4.57 -4.97 5.92
N GLY A 329 4.36 -4.84 7.23
CA GLY A 329 3.58 -3.75 7.80
C GLY A 329 2.12 -3.78 7.32
N HIS A 330 1.50 -2.62 7.08
CA HIS A 330 0.18 -2.54 6.43
C HIS A 330 0.34 -2.55 4.92
N VAL A 331 -0.45 -3.39 4.24
CA VAL A 331 -0.49 -3.53 2.79
C VAL A 331 -1.85 -3.04 2.32
N ASP A 332 -1.83 -2.17 1.31
CA ASP A 332 -3.06 -1.75 0.63
C ASP A 332 -3.61 -2.91 -0.18
N ARG A 333 -4.87 -3.27 0.04
CA ARG A 333 -5.54 -4.37 -0.62
C ARG A 333 -6.80 -3.86 -1.29
N LEU A 334 -6.94 -4.20 -2.56
CA LEU A 334 -8.08 -3.81 -3.37
C LEU A 334 -9.06 -4.98 -3.40
N ALA A 335 -10.24 -4.85 -2.82
CA ALA A 335 -11.32 -5.81 -3.05
C ALA A 335 -11.89 -5.53 -4.45
N ILE A 336 -11.94 -6.54 -5.31
CA ILE A 336 -12.54 -6.46 -6.66
C ILE A 336 -13.73 -7.39 -6.67
N ILE A 337 -14.91 -6.82 -6.85
CA ILE A 337 -16.20 -7.49 -6.79
C ILE A 337 -16.94 -7.24 -8.11
N VAL A 338 -17.77 -8.17 -8.53
CA VAL A 338 -18.76 -7.92 -9.58
C VAL A 338 -20.16 -8.20 -9.09
N THR A 339 -21.10 -7.42 -9.61
CA THR A 339 -22.54 -7.64 -9.43
C THR A 339 -23.19 -7.60 -10.80
N SER A 340 -24.36 -8.21 -10.94
CA SER A 340 -25.16 -8.08 -12.15
C SER A 340 -26.63 -7.87 -11.77
N PRO A 341 -27.38 -7.04 -12.49
CA PRO A 341 -28.84 -7.00 -12.36
C PRO A 341 -29.52 -8.35 -12.62
N SER A 342 -28.90 -9.18 -13.46
CA SER A 342 -29.46 -10.46 -13.91
C SER A 342 -28.99 -11.67 -13.09
N LEU A 343 -28.10 -11.47 -12.11
CA LEU A 343 -27.57 -12.53 -11.26
C LEU A 343 -27.76 -12.16 -9.79
N GLU A 344 -28.13 -13.14 -8.98
CA GLU A 344 -28.32 -12.91 -7.56
C GLU A 344 -26.97 -12.77 -6.82
N GLY A 345 -26.84 -11.68 -6.06
CA GLY A 345 -25.74 -11.45 -5.13
C GLY A 345 -24.47 -10.88 -5.76
N GLU A 346 -23.46 -10.72 -4.92
CA GLU A 346 -22.14 -10.20 -5.28
C GLU A 346 -21.11 -11.33 -5.39
N LYS A 347 -20.18 -11.18 -6.34
CA LYS A 347 -19.07 -12.12 -6.51
C LYS A 347 -17.74 -11.42 -6.29
N LEU A 348 -17.03 -11.84 -5.24
CA LEU A 348 -15.63 -11.47 -5.04
C LEU A 348 -14.75 -12.15 -6.10
N LEU A 349 -14.07 -11.35 -6.92
CA LEU A 349 -13.15 -11.82 -7.95
C LEU A 349 -11.73 -11.98 -7.41
N ALA A 350 -11.23 -10.98 -6.68
CA ALA A 350 -9.88 -11.00 -6.13
C ALA A 350 -9.71 -9.96 -5.00
N ILE A 351 -8.67 -10.17 -4.18
CA ILE A 351 -8.18 -9.18 -3.21
C ILE A 351 -6.67 -8.96 -3.39
N PRO A 352 -6.22 -8.41 -4.54
CA PRO A 352 -4.80 -8.17 -4.80
C PRO A 352 -4.20 -7.16 -3.81
N ALA A 353 -2.93 -7.36 -3.49
CA ALA A 353 -2.11 -6.34 -2.83
C ALA A 353 -1.69 -5.29 -3.87
N LEU A 354 -1.82 -4.02 -3.51
CA LEU A 354 -1.39 -2.90 -4.34
C LEU A 354 0.00 -2.41 -3.91
N PRO A 355 0.86 -2.05 -4.87
CA PRO A 355 2.13 -1.37 -4.56
C PRO A 355 1.90 0.06 -4.06
N SER A 356 0.80 0.69 -4.49
CA SER A 356 0.36 2.01 -4.03
C SER A 356 -1.13 2.21 -4.30
N GLY A 357 -1.77 3.12 -3.58
CA GLY A 357 -3.19 3.47 -3.75
C GLY A 357 -3.48 4.44 -4.91
N THR A 358 -2.66 4.45 -5.96
CA THR A 358 -2.87 5.27 -7.16
C THR A 358 -3.89 4.63 -8.11
N GLY A 359 -4.61 5.44 -8.90
CA GLY A 359 -5.54 4.95 -9.92
C GLY A 359 -4.93 3.98 -10.93
N GLU A 360 -3.67 4.21 -11.34
CA GLU A 360 -2.96 3.34 -12.28
C GLU A 360 -2.68 1.94 -11.71
N ALA A 361 -2.21 1.87 -10.46
CA ALA A 361 -1.98 0.60 -9.77
C ALA A 361 -3.29 -0.18 -9.57
N MET A 362 -4.39 0.53 -9.25
CA MET A 362 -5.72 -0.05 -9.13
C MET A 362 -6.20 -0.59 -10.48
N ALA A 363 -6.22 0.26 -11.52
CA ALA A 363 -6.69 -0.11 -12.86
C ALA A 363 -5.93 -1.31 -13.43
N SER A 364 -4.61 -1.37 -13.24
CA SER A 364 -3.79 -2.49 -13.70
C SER A 364 -4.17 -3.81 -13.02
N LYS A 365 -4.44 -3.80 -11.70
CA LYS A 365 -4.86 -5.00 -10.98
C LYS A 365 -6.30 -5.41 -11.26
N VAL A 366 -7.16 -4.43 -11.50
CA VAL A 366 -8.54 -4.66 -11.92
C VAL A 366 -8.58 -5.28 -13.31
N GLU A 367 -7.82 -4.75 -14.27
CA GLU A 367 -7.67 -5.32 -15.61
C GLU A 367 -7.12 -6.75 -15.58
N GLU A 368 -6.03 -6.99 -14.85
CA GLU A 368 -5.44 -8.33 -14.69
C GLU A 368 -6.49 -9.33 -14.17
N THR A 369 -7.31 -8.89 -13.22
CA THR A 369 -8.39 -9.71 -12.65
C THR A 369 -9.47 -9.98 -13.69
N ILE A 370 -9.99 -8.96 -14.39
CA ILE A 370 -11.02 -9.15 -15.42
C ILE A 370 -10.53 -10.10 -16.51
N ARG A 371 -9.30 -9.93 -17.00
CA ARG A 371 -8.70 -10.82 -18.01
C ARG A 371 -8.53 -12.24 -17.50
N HIS A 372 -8.09 -12.41 -16.25
CA HIS A 372 -8.02 -13.72 -15.63
C HIS A 372 -9.39 -14.40 -15.58
N TRP A 373 -10.46 -13.63 -15.37
CA TRP A 373 -11.85 -14.08 -15.34
C TRP A 373 -12.54 -14.12 -16.72
N LYS A 374 -11.89 -13.66 -17.80
CA LYS A 374 -12.47 -13.60 -19.16
C LYS A 374 -13.79 -12.80 -19.22
N PHE A 375 -13.81 -11.65 -18.56
CA PHE A 375 -14.99 -10.79 -18.43
C PHE A 375 -14.87 -9.45 -19.18
N GLU A 376 -13.83 -9.26 -19.98
CA GLU A 376 -13.53 -8.02 -20.71
C GLU A 376 -14.76 -7.50 -21.48
N ASP A 377 -15.42 -8.39 -22.22
CA ASP A 377 -16.58 -8.04 -23.05
C ASP A 377 -17.89 -7.97 -22.26
N ARG A 378 -17.90 -8.44 -21.01
CA ARG A 378 -19.08 -8.53 -20.14
C ARG A 378 -19.21 -7.36 -19.16
N VAL A 379 -18.13 -6.64 -18.87
CA VAL A 379 -18.14 -5.48 -17.98
C VAL A 379 -18.81 -4.31 -18.67
N GLY A 380 -19.99 -3.91 -18.21
CA GLY A 380 -20.69 -2.74 -18.75
C GLY A 380 -20.73 -1.54 -17.81
N GLY A 381 -20.43 -1.72 -16.53
CA GLY A 381 -20.39 -0.62 -15.59
C GLY A 381 -19.27 -0.70 -14.57
N LEU A 382 -18.98 0.44 -13.97
CA LEU A 382 -17.95 0.65 -12.97
C LEU A 382 -18.60 1.33 -11.75
N CYS A 383 -18.43 0.76 -10.57
CA CYS A 383 -18.89 1.33 -9.31
C CYS A 383 -17.70 1.57 -8.37
N PHE A 384 -17.56 2.80 -7.91
CA PHE A 384 -16.33 3.29 -7.27
C PHE A 384 -16.59 4.46 -6.32
N ASP A 385 -15.69 4.67 -5.34
CA ASP A 385 -15.70 5.89 -4.53
C ASP A 385 -15.28 7.11 -5.36
N THR A 386 -15.79 8.30 -5.02
CA THR A 386 -15.49 9.55 -5.76
C THR A 386 -14.11 10.14 -5.47
N THR A 387 -13.15 9.35 -4.99
CA THR A 387 -11.78 9.83 -4.74
C THR A 387 -11.07 10.19 -6.05
N ALA A 388 -10.09 11.08 -5.99
CA ALA A 388 -9.32 11.50 -7.16
C ALA A 388 -8.55 10.33 -7.81
N SER A 389 -8.12 9.34 -7.02
CA SER A 389 -7.50 8.11 -7.52
C SER A 389 -8.44 7.30 -8.41
N ASN A 390 -9.75 7.37 -8.19
CA ASN A 390 -10.73 6.66 -9.00
C ASN A 390 -11.29 7.53 -10.14
N THR A 391 -11.55 8.81 -9.87
CA THR A 391 -12.29 9.71 -10.78
C THR A 391 -11.41 10.63 -11.63
N GLY A 392 -10.11 10.70 -11.36
CA GLY A 392 -9.19 11.62 -12.04
C GLY A 392 -9.23 11.52 -13.56
N VAL A 393 -9.28 12.67 -14.24
CA VAL A 393 -9.51 12.76 -15.70
C VAL A 393 -8.40 12.11 -16.54
N HIS A 394 -7.16 12.09 -16.05
CA HIS A 394 -6.01 11.55 -16.80
C HIS A 394 -5.46 10.25 -16.22
N ALA A 395 -5.55 10.06 -14.90
CA ALA A 395 -4.93 8.95 -14.19
C ALA A 395 -5.87 8.29 -13.16
N GLY A 396 -7.17 8.58 -13.25
CA GLY A 396 -8.19 7.93 -12.43
C GLY A 396 -8.38 6.48 -12.89
N CYS A 397 -8.65 5.60 -11.93
CA CYS A 397 -8.90 4.18 -12.20
C CYS A 397 -9.96 3.97 -13.31
N CYS A 398 -11.07 4.73 -13.26
CA CYS A 398 -12.16 4.58 -14.25
C CYS A 398 -11.71 4.93 -15.66
N THR A 399 -11.06 6.07 -15.84
CA THR A 399 -10.57 6.53 -17.14
C THR A 399 -9.55 5.54 -17.71
N LEU A 400 -8.65 5.02 -16.88
CA LEU A 400 -7.66 4.04 -17.30
C LEU A 400 -8.31 2.69 -17.68
N LEU A 401 -9.37 2.28 -16.99
CA LEU A 401 -10.11 1.05 -17.31
C LEU A 401 -10.86 1.17 -18.64
N GLU A 402 -11.54 2.29 -18.91
CA GLU A 402 -12.18 2.55 -20.21
C GLU A 402 -11.15 2.54 -21.35
N GLN A 403 -9.97 3.16 -21.14
CA GLN A 403 -8.88 3.13 -22.12
C GLN A 403 -8.34 1.71 -22.37
N LYS A 404 -8.17 0.92 -21.30
CA LYS A 404 -7.67 -0.46 -21.38
C LYS A 404 -8.65 -1.41 -22.05
N LEU A 405 -9.94 -1.23 -21.81
CA LEU A 405 -11.01 -2.02 -22.43
C LEU A 405 -11.44 -1.48 -23.80
N GLY A 406 -10.95 -0.31 -24.20
CA GLY A 406 -11.18 0.29 -25.51
C GLY A 406 -12.63 0.70 -25.78
N ARG A 407 -13.44 0.86 -24.72
CA ARG A 407 -14.85 1.24 -24.83
C ARG A 407 -15.32 2.08 -23.64
N PRO A 408 -16.31 2.97 -23.83
CA PRO A 408 -16.93 3.66 -22.70
C PRO A 408 -17.64 2.66 -21.78
N LEU A 409 -17.73 2.99 -20.50
CA LEU A 409 -18.41 2.17 -19.49
C LEU A 409 -19.35 3.02 -18.65
N LEU A 410 -20.39 2.41 -18.10
CA LEU A 410 -21.33 3.12 -17.23
C LEU A 410 -20.68 3.45 -15.89
N ASN A 411 -20.45 4.73 -15.63
CA ASN A 411 -19.82 5.20 -14.40
C ASN A 411 -20.85 5.43 -13.28
N LEU A 412 -20.84 4.55 -12.29
CA LEU A 412 -21.74 4.51 -11.14
C LEU A 412 -21.01 4.96 -9.86
N ALA A 413 -20.85 6.27 -9.70
CA ALA A 413 -20.22 6.84 -8.51
C ALA A 413 -20.99 6.48 -7.23
N CYS A 414 -20.26 6.05 -6.20
CA CYS A 414 -20.83 5.64 -4.91
C CYS A 414 -21.51 6.81 -4.19
N ARG A 415 -22.82 6.69 -3.96
CA ARG A 415 -23.63 7.71 -3.25
C ARG A 415 -23.25 7.82 -1.77
N HIS A 416 -22.89 6.72 -1.12
CA HIS A 416 -22.47 6.75 0.29
C HIS A 416 -21.24 7.63 0.50
N HIS A 417 -20.26 7.56 -0.41
CA HIS A 417 -19.10 8.43 -0.31
C HIS A 417 -19.46 9.90 -0.54
N VAL A 418 -20.38 10.20 -1.46
CA VAL A 418 -20.89 11.57 -1.65
C VAL A 418 -21.54 12.10 -0.37
N MET A 419 -22.39 11.31 0.28
CA MET A 419 -23.03 11.69 1.55
C MET A 419 -21.99 11.85 2.67
N GLU A 420 -21.00 10.97 2.76
CA GLU A 420 -19.89 11.06 3.70
C GLU A 420 -19.13 12.38 3.53
N LEU A 421 -18.83 12.80 2.29
CA LEU A 421 -18.14 14.06 2.00
C LEU A 421 -18.96 15.29 2.42
N ILE A 422 -20.28 15.28 2.19
CA ILE A 422 -21.18 16.35 2.63
C ILE A 422 -21.19 16.43 4.16
N LEU A 423 -21.34 15.28 4.84
CA LEU A 423 -21.34 15.21 6.30
C LEU A 423 -19.98 15.62 6.89
N ALA A 424 -18.87 15.20 6.28
CA ALA A 424 -17.52 15.59 6.69
C ALA A 424 -17.31 17.11 6.55
N SER A 425 -17.80 17.70 5.47
CA SER A 425 -17.74 19.15 5.25
C SER A 425 -18.58 19.90 6.28
N ALA A 426 -19.80 19.43 6.54
CA ALA A 426 -20.66 20.02 7.55
C ALA A 426 -20.07 19.92 8.95
N PHE A 427 -19.45 18.78 9.28
CA PHE A 427 -18.74 18.59 10.52
C PHE A 427 -17.56 19.55 10.66
N LYS A 428 -16.72 19.67 9.62
CA LYS A 428 -15.59 20.61 9.61
C LYS A 428 -16.03 22.06 9.76
N ALA A 429 -17.12 22.47 9.11
CA ALA A 429 -17.69 23.82 9.26
C ALA A 429 -18.19 24.07 10.69
N THR A 430 -18.77 23.04 11.33
CA THR A 430 -19.39 23.16 12.66
C THR A 430 -18.36 23.10 13.80
N PHE A 431 -17.33 22.27 13.65
CA PHE A 431 -16.39 21.93 14.73
C PHE A 431 -14.93 22.34 14.44
N GLY A 432 -14.64 22.89 13.26
CA GLY A 432 -13.29 23.26 12.82
C GLY A 432 -12.37 22.07 12.56
N ASP A 433 -11.07 22.34 12.41
CA ASP A 433 -10.02 21.32 12.18
C ASP A 433 -9.57 20.62 13.49
N ALA A 434 -10.26 20.87 14.61
CA ALA A 434 -9.82 20.47 15.95
C ALA A 434 -9.82 18.96 16.21
N THR A 435 -10.49 18.16 15.38
CA THR A 435 -10.56 16.70 15.56
C THR A 435 -10.25 15.93 14.29
N SER A 436 -9.02 15.42 14.18
CA SER A 436 -8.57 14.50 13.13
C SER A 436 -8.68 13.02 13.52
N GLY A 437 -9.14 12.73 14.75
CA GLY A 437 -9.29 11.37 15.26
C GLY A 437 -10.60 10.71 14.81
N PRO A 438 -10.60 9.40 14.48
CA PRO A 438 -11.80 8.65 14.08
C PRO A 438 -12.84 8.51 15.20
N ASP A 439 -12.46 8.81 16.44
CA ASP A 439 -13.24 8.61 17.65
C ASP A 439 -13.58 9.94 18.34
N VAL A 440 -14.45 10.74 17.71
CA VAL A 440 -14.99 11.93 18.36
C VAL A 440 -15.92 11.48 19.50
N GLN A 441 -15.53 11.75 20.74
CA GLN A 441 -16.30 11.33 21.92
C GLN A 441 -17.76 11.84 21.90
N LEU A 442 -18.00 13.00 21.30
CA LEU A 442 -19.34 13.54 21.08
C LEU A 442 -20.20 12.53 20.30
N PHE A 443 -19.71 11.99 19.20
CA PHE A 443 -20.43 11.00 18.40
C PHE A 443 -20.60 9.66 19.10
N LYS A 444 -19.61 9.18 19.87
CA LYS A 444 -19.79 7.97 20.69
C LYS A 444 -20.90 8.13 21.72
N ARG A 445 -20.94 9.30 22.39
CA ARG A 445 -22.01 9.62 23.35
C ARG A 445 -23.36 9.75 22.65
N PHE A 446 -23.38 10.39 21.48
CA PHE A 446 -24.58 10.52 20.66
C PHE A 446 -25.11 9.17 20.18
N GLN A 447 -24.27 8.31 19.60
CA GLN A 447 -24.62 6.96 19.16
C GLN A 447 -25.20 6.14 20.32
N LYS A 448 -24.60 6.20 21.51
CA LYS A 448 -25.10 5.51 22.70
C LYS A 448 -26.47 6.05 23.16
N LYS A 449 -26.73 7.35 23.01
CA LYS A 449 -28.01 7.98 23.35
C LYS A 449 -29.05 7.93 22.23
N TRP A 450 -28.65 7.65 20.99
CA TRP A 450 -29.52 7.68 19.81
C TRP A 450 -30.83 6.88 19.95
N PRO A 451 -30.84 5.66 20.54
CA PRO A 451 -32.09 4.92 20.74
C PRO A 451 -33.06 5.58 21.72
N THR A 452 -32.55 6.46 22.60
CA THR A 452 -33.33 7.11 23.67
C THR A 452 -33.86 8.48 23.28
N LEU A 453 -33.46 9.02 22.13
CA LEU A 453 -33.88 10.34 21.67
C LEU A 453 -35.25 10.27 20.99
N ILE A 454 -36.17 11.15 21.40
CA ILE A 454 -37.46 11.35 20.75
C ILE A 454 -37.23 12.15 19.46
N LYS A 455 -37.24 11.46 18.32
CA LYS A 455 -36.88 12.02 17.00
C LYS A 455 -37.94 12.97 16.44
N ALA A 456 -39.19 12.85 16.91
CA ALA A 456 -40.31 13.65 16.42
C ALA A 456 -40.20 15.16 16.74
N ASN A 457 -39.35 15.54 17.72
CA ASN A 457 -39.25 16.92 18.23
C ASN A 457 -37.83 17.52 18.10
N ALA A 458 -37.03 17.08 17.13
CA ALA A 458 -35.70 17.65 16.94
C ALA A 458 -35.82 19.12 16.47
N THR A 459 -35.41 20.07 17.32
CA THR A 459 -35.31 21.48 16.97
C THR A 459 -33.87 21.83 16.58
N ILE A 460 -33.71 22.77 15.65
CA ILE A 460 -32.40 23.26 15.24
C ILE A 460 -31.78 24.01 16.43
N ILE A 461 -30.56 23.60 16.83
CA ILE A 461 -29.80 24.36 17.83
C ILE A 461 -29.37 25.68 17.18
N ASN A 462 -29.86 26.79 17.72
CA ASN A 462 -29.31 28.13 17.45
C ASN A 462 -27.98 28.27 18.18
N ASP A 463 -26.89 27.85 17.53
CA ASP A 463 -25.52 28.09 18.00
C ASP A 463 -25.03 29.46 17.51
N PRO A 464 -24.73 30.42 18.41
CA PRO A 464 -24.25 31.75 18.05
C PRO A 464 -22.93 31.72 17.27
N ARG A 465 -22.10 30.68 17.44
CA ARG A 465 -20.81 30.54 16.73
C ARG A 465 -20.97 30.26 15.24
N LEU A 466 -22.19 29.93 14.83
CA LEU A 466 -22.52 29.61 13.45
C LEU A 466 -23.51 30.64 12.87
N ALA A 467 -23.71 31.78 13.54
CA ALA A 467 -24.64 32.83 13.09
C ALA A 467 -24.30 33.35 11.68
N ASP A 468 -23.01 33.45 11.35
CA ASP A 468 -22.53 33.86 10.03
C ASP A 468 -22.79 32.82 8.92
N HIS A 469 -23.26 31.63 9.29
CA HIS A 469 -23.57 30.53 8.37
C HIS A 469 -25.06 30.16 8.39
N ASP A 470 -25.95 31.03 8.89
CA ASP A 470 -27.38 30.71 9.03
C ASP A 470 -28.05 30.32 7.70
N GLU A 471 -27.67 30.96 6.59
CA GLU A 471 -28.14 30.58 5.26
C GLU A 471 -27.65 29.19 4.83
N TRP A 472 -26.36 28.89 5.07
CA TRP A 472 -25.77 27.58 4.78
C TRP A 472 -26.35 26.48 5.68
N LYS A 473 -26.60 26.76 6.97
CA LYS A 473 -27.28 25.82 7.88
C LYS A 473 -28.68 25.52 7.39
N ARG A 474 -29.47 26.56 7.09
CA ARG A 474 -30.85 26.40 6.65
C ARG A 474 -30.91 25.58 5.38
N THR A 475 -30.12 25.93 4.37
CA THR A 475 -30.07 25.20 3.09
C THR A 475 -29.53 23.78 3.24
N THR A 476 -28.48 23.56 4.03
CA THR A 476 -27.91 22.23 4.27
C THR A 476 -28.84 21.35 5.09
N LEU A 477 -29.51 21.90 6.11
CA LEU A 477 -30.48 21.18 6.94
C LEU A 477 -31.76 20.88 6.15
N GLU A 478 -32.25 21.81 5.32
CA GLU A 478 -33.35 21.54 4.39
C GLU A 478 -32.98 20.43 3.41
N ALA A 479 -31.76 20.46 2.85
CA ALA A 479 -31.26 19.42 1.94
C ALA A 479 -31.10 18.06 2.66
N LEU A 480 -30.53 18.04 3.86
CA LEU A 480 -30.35 16.83 4.66
C LEU A 480 -31.69 16.28 5.18
N ALA A 481 -32.62 17.13 5.60
CA ALA A 481 -33.96 16.73 6.02
C ALA A 481 -34.75 16.16 4.83
N LYS A 482 -34.64 16.77 3.64
CA LYS A 482 -35.21 16.23 2.39
C LYS A 482 -34.59 14.88 2.03
N ALA A 483 -33.26 14.74 2.16
CA ALA A 483 -32.54 13.49 1.92
C ALA A 483 -32.79 12.41 2.99
N ALA A 484 -33.09 12.79 4.23
CA ALA A 484 -33.41 11.86 5.32
C ALA A 484 -34.89 11.45 5.34
N ALA A 485 -35.80 12.33 4.87
CA ALA A 485 -37.22 12.05 4.68
C ALA A 485 -37.46 11.13 3.46
N THR A 486 -36.55 11.14 2.49
CA THR A 486 -36.47 10.06 1.51
C THR A 486 -35.91 8.82 2.21
N THR A 487 -36.79 7.85 2.48
CA THR A 487 -36.39 6.48 2.84
C THR A 487 -35.24 6.01 1.96
N ARG A 488 -34.32 5.20 2.52
CA ARG A 488 -33.20 4.46 1.87
C ARG A 488 -33.66 3.43 0.80
N ASP A 489 -34.79 3.73 0.17
CA ASP A 489 -35.61 2.97 -0.75
C ASP A 489 -35.93 3.89 -1.95
N ASP A 490 -34.88 4.53 -2.44
CA ASP A 490 -34.81 5.54 -3.50
C ASP A 490 -34.97 4.94 -4.91
N TYR A 491 -35.12 3.61 -5.02
CA TYR A 491 -35.43 2.91 -6.28
C TYR A 491 -36.92 2.88 -6.65
N LYS A 492 -37.79 3.53 -5.85
CA LYS A 492 -39.19 3.74 -6.25
C LYS A 492 -39.27 4.90 -7.25
N GLY A 493 -39.05 4.60 -8.52
CA GLY A 493 -39.09 5.52 -9.69
C GLY A 493 -40.41 6.29 -9.93
N ASP A 494 -41.35 6.24 -8.99
CA ASP A 494 -42.63 6.95 -9.04
C ASP A 494 -42.62 8.27 -8.25
N LYS A 495 -41.47 8.68 -7.68
CA LYS A 495 -41.32 9.99 -7.00
C LYS A 495 -41.05 11.17 -7.93
N VAL A 496 -40.65 10.92 -9.19
CA VAL A 496 -40.43 11.96 -10.21
C VAL A 496 -41.77 12.30 -10.86
N THR A 497 -42.10 13.59 -10.95
CA THR A 497 -43.40 14.03 -11.50
C THR A 497 -43.51 13.70 -12.99
N ILE A 498 -44.75 13.64 -13.50
CA ILE A 498 -45.02 13.35 -14.90
C ILE A 498 -44.43 14.45 -15.79
N GLU A 499 -44.55 15.71 -15.37
CA GLU A 499 -44.00 16.86 -16.10
C GLU A 499 -42.48 16.75 -16.24
N GLU A 500 -41.79 16.36 -15.18
CA GLU A 500 -40.33 16.21 -15.19
C GLU A 500 -39.90 15.03 -16.09
N LYS A 501 -40.61 13.90 -16.02
CA LYS A 501 -40.38 12.75 -16.92
C LYS A 501 -40.58 13.13 -18.39
N THR A 502 -41.62 13.90 -18.71
CA THR A 502 -41.88 14.40 -20.08
C THR A 502 -40.72 15.25 -20.58
N LYS A 503 -40.23 16.20 -19.76
CA LYS A 503 -39.05 17.02 -20.10
C LYS A 503 -37.78 16.18 -20.33
N MET A 504 -37.58 15.12 -19.52
CA MET A 504 -36.46 14.20 -19.71
C MET A 504 -36.54 13.52 -21.08
N VAL A 505 -37.71 13.01 -21.48
CA VAL A 505 -37.93 12.38 -22.80
C VAL A 505 -37.68 13.37 -23.93
N GLU A 506 -38.19 14.60 -23.82
CA GLU A 506 -37.94 15.67 -24.79
C GLU A 506 -36.43 15.93 -24.97
N LYS A 507 -35.67 15.99 -23.86
CA LYS A 507 -34.22 16.19 -23.91
C LYS A 507 -33.45 15.01 -24.51
N LEU A 508 -33.93 13.78 -24.32
CA LEU A 508 -33.36 12.60 -24.99
C LEU A 508 -33.53 12.67 -26.52
N ALA A 509 -34.59 13.34 -27.00
CA ALA A 509 -34.86 13.52 -28.43
C ALA A 509 -34.07 14.68 -29.08
N ILE A 510 -33.55 15.63 -28.28
CA ILE A 510 -32.82 16.79 -28.79
C ILE A 510 -31.39 16.38 -29.19
N ASN A 511 -31.08 16.50 -30.49
CA ASN A 511 -29.74 16.24 -31.03
C ASN A 511 -28.81 17.46 -30.84
N LYS A 512 -28.51 17.80 -29.59
CA LYS A 512 -27.42 18.74 -29.27
C LYS A 512 -26.30 17.93 -28.64
N ASP A 513 -25.16 17.86 -29.32
CA ASP A 513 -23.88 17.48 -28.69
C ASP A 513 -23.67 18.49 -27.55
N LEU A 514 -23.89 18.07 -26.32
CA LEU A 514 -23.29 18.78 -25.20
C LEU A 514 -21.80 18.46 -25.31
N ASP A 515 -20.98 19.50 -25.45
CA ASP A 515 -19.52 19.41 -25.31
C ASP A 515 -19.21 18.36 -24.23
N LYS A 516 -18.33 17.41 -24.55
CA LYS A 516 -17.87 16.28 -23.72
C LYS A 516 -17.20 16.70 -22.38
N LYS A 517 -17.54 17.87 -21.85
CA LYS A 517 -17.14 18.38 -20.56
C LYS A 517 -18.05 17.73 -19.52
N ARG A 518 -17.49 16.75 -18.80
CA ARG A 518 -17.81 16.57 -17.38
C ARG A 518 -17.98 17.96 -16.78
N TRP A 519 -19.08 18.25 -16.11
CA TRP A 519 -19.29 19.56 -15.50
C TRP A 519 -18.12 19.85 -14.55
N THR A 520 -17.18 20.69 -14.98
CA THR A 520 -15.99 21.06 -14.20
C THR A 520 -16.28 22.19 -13.22
N THR A 521 -17.43 22.83 -13.36
CA THR A 521 -17.88 23.95 -12.54
C THR A 521 -19.26 23.63 -11.99
N ALA A 522 -19.40 23.67 -10.66
CA ALA A 522 -20.69 23.58 -10.01
C ALA A 522 -21.59 24.73 -10.50
N PRO A 523 -22.88 24.48 -10.77
CA PRO A 523 -23.83 25.54 -11.08
C PRO A 523 -23.87 26.55 -9.93
N GLN A 524 -23.98 27.84 -10.27
CA GLN A 524 -23.95 28.96 -9.31
C GLN A 524 -25.05 28.84 -8.24
N ASP A 525 -26.18 28.22 -8.59
CA ASP A 525 -27.25 27.86 -7.66
C ASP A 525 -27.64 26.38 -7.84
N PRO A 526 -27.22 25.47 -6.94
CA PRO A 526 -27.58 24.06 -6.99
C PRO A 526 -29.08 23.79 -6.89
N SER A 527 -29.86 24.72 -6.31
CA SER A 527 -31.31 24.56 -6.14
C SER A 527 -32.09 24.78 -7.44
N SER A 528 -31.46 25.41 -8.43
CA SER A 528 -32.03 25.65 -9.76
C SER A 528 -31.94 24.44 -10.71
N VAL A 529 -31.15 23.43 -10.36
CA VAL A 529 -30.90 22.26 -11.23
C VAL A 529 -31.99 21.21 -11.03
N THR A 530 -32.67 20.86 -12.11
CA THR A 530 -33.67 19.77 -12.13
C THR A 530 -33.09 18.47 -12.70
N LEU A 531 -33.79 17.34 -12.54
CA LEU A 531 -33.30 16.05 -13.04
C LEU A 531 -33.19 16.05 -14.56
N SER A 532 -34.16 16.68 -15.24
CA SER A 532 -34.13 16.86 -16.69
C SER A 532 -32.93 17.66 -17.14
N ASP A 533 -32.34 18.56 -16.33
CA ASP A 533 -31.10 19.28 -16.67
C ASP A 533 -29.85 18.40 -16.74
N LEU A 534 -29.92 17.20 -16.15
CA LEU A 534 -28.85 16.21 -16.16
C LEU A 534 -29.02 15.17 -17.28
N VAL A 535 -30.19 15.15 -17.94
CA VAL A 535 -30.49 14.20 -19.02
C VAL A 535 -30.00 14.74 -20.35
N THR A 536 -29.29 13.88 -21.06
CA THR A 536 -28.66 14.18 -22.36
C THR A 536 -28.86 12.99 -23.29
N LYS A 537 -28.60 13.12 -24.59
CA LYS A 537 -28.69 11.99 -25.51
C LYS A 537 -27.76 10.84 -25.09
N GLU A 538 -26.61 11.17 -24.50
CA GLU A 538 -25.66 10.24 -23.92
C GLU A 538 -26.28 9.42 -22.77
N SER A 539 -27.35 9.89 -22.12
CA SER A 539 -28.09 9.08 -21.14
C SER A 539 -28.67 7.80 -21.76
N LEU A 540 -28.93 7.75 -23.08
CA LEU A 540 -29.32 6.53 -23.79
C LEU A 540 -28.24 5.44 -23.76
N PHE A 541 -26.98 5.80 -23.54
CA PHE A 541 -25.90 4.85 -23.35
C PHE A 541 -26.20 3.89 -22.19
N SER A 542 -26.82 4.37 -21.11
CA SER A 542 -27.20 3.52 -19.97
C SER A 542 -28.18 2.41 -20.35
N PHE A 543 -29.14 2.68 -21.22
CA PHE A 543 -30.08 1.67 -21.73
C PHE A 543 -29.35 0.63 -22.58
N THR A 544 -28.45 1.06 -23.44
CA THR A 544 -27.66 0.16 -24.30
C THR A 544 -26.77 -0.74 -23.46
N GLU A 545 -26.04 -0.16 -22.52
CA GLU A 545 -25.04 -0.88 -21.73
C GLU A 545 -25.67 -1.86 -20.75
N LEU A 546 -26.84 -1.52 -20.18
CA LEU A 546 -27.61 -2.39 -19.30
C LEU A 546 -28.59 -3.31 -20.05
N LYS A 547 -28.59 -3.29 -21.39
CA LYS A 547 -29.52 -4.06 -22.24
C LYS A 547 -31.00 -3.83 -21.90
N LEU A 548 -31.38 -2.58 -21.63
CA LEU A 548 -32.75 -2.17 -21.34
C LEU A 548 -33.45 -1.78 -22.65
N ASP A 549 -34.68 -2.27 -22.83
CA ASP A 549 -35.53 -1.82 -23.93
C ASP A 549 -36.05 -0.40 -23.65
N ALA A 550 -35.67 0.53 -24.54
CA ALA A 550 -36.04 1.94 -24.48
C ALA A 550 -37.31 2.26 -25.28
N SER A 551 -38.00 1.27 -25.86
CA SER A 551 -39.21 1.44 -26.67
C SER A 551 -40.32 2.21 -25.95
N PHE A 552 -40.44 2.05 -24.64
CA PHE A 552 -41.44 2.74 -23.82
C PHE A 552 -41.29 4.28 -23.84
N LEU A 553 -40.10 4.81 -24.16
CA LEU A 553 -39.87 6.26 -24.29
C LEU A 553 -40.71 6.89 -25.43
N GLN A 554 -41.18 6.08 -26.38
CA GLN A 554 -42.07 6.52 -27.47
C GLN A 554 -43.54 6.63 -27.03
N SER A 555 -43.88 6.01 -25.90
CA SER A 555 -45.24 6.05 -25.34
C SER A 555 -45.41 7.23 -24.38
N PRO A 556 -46.63 7.78 -24.23
CA PRO A 556 -46.90 8.80 -23.23
C PRO A 556 -46.47 8.37 -21.83
N VAL A 557 -45.86 9.26 -21.05
CA VAL A 557 -45.35 8.97 -19.70
C VAL A 557 -46.42 8.36 -18.78
N LEU A 558 -47.67 8.76 -18.95
CA LEU A 558 -48.81 8.24 -18.19
C LEU A 558 -49.04 6.74 -18.39
N SER A 559 -48.70 6.18 -19.56
CA SER A 559 -48.90 4.77 -19.86
C SER A 559 -47.69 3.89 -19.52
N TRP A 560 -46.58 4.47 -19.04
CA TRP A 560 -45.37 3.71 -18.74
C TRP A 560 -45.58 2.62 -17.70
N LYS A 561 -46.46 2.84 -16.71
CA LYS A 561 -46.75 1.85 -15.67
C LYS A 561 -47.35 0.55 -16.22
N GLU A 562 -48.03 0.63 -17.36
CA GLU A 562 -48.65 -0.50 -18.05
C GLU A 562 -47.70 -1.10 -19.10
N ASN A 563 -46.57 -0.44 -19.38
CA ASN A 563 -45.60 -0.89 -20.37
C ASN A 563 -44.63 -1.94 -19.75
N GLU A 564 -44.55 -3.10 -20.40
CA GLU A 564 -43.72 -4.22 -19.96
C GLU A 564 -42.22 -3.89 -19.96
N ALA A 565 -41.72 -3.25 -21.03
CA ALA A 565 -40.31 -2.84 -21.12
C ALA A 565 -39.92 -1.85 -20.01
N TYR A 566 -40.79 -0.90 -19.69
CA TYR A 566 -40.57 0.01 -18.56
C TYR A 566 -40.49 -0.73 -17.23
N ASN A 567 -41.41 -1.67 -16.97
CA ASN A 567 -41.44 -2.42 -15.72
C ASN A 567 -40.24 -3.35 -15.59
N GLN A 568 -39.83 -4.03 -16.66
CA GLN A 568 -38.63 -4.86 -16.70
C GLN A 568 -37.36 -4.02 -16.47
N GLY A 569 -37.27 -2.84 -17.10
CA GLY A 569 -36.16 -1.92 -16.89
C GLY A 569 -36.10 -1.39 -15.45
N LYS A 570 -37.25 -1.06 -14.87
CA LYS A 570 -37.37 -0.64 -13.47
C LYS A 570 -36.89 -1.72 -12.50
N GLU A 571 -37.29 -2.97 -12.72
CA GLU A 571 -36.84 -4.12 -11.93
C GLU A 571 -35.33 -4.34 -12.07
N THR A 572 -34.81 -4.30 -13.30
CA THR A 572 -33.36 -4.43 -13.57
C THR A 572 -32.56 -3.36 -12.83
N VAL A 573 -33.01 -2.10 -12.88
CA VAL A 573 -32.33 -0.98 -12.19
C VAL A 573 -32.45 -1.11 -10.66
N GLN A 574 -33.52 -1.69 -10.13
CA GLN A 574 -33.66 -1.99 -8.70
C GLN A 574 -32.65 -3.03 -8.21
N HIS A 575 -32.26 -3.97 -9.08
CA HIS A 575 -31.25 -4.97 -8.79
C HIS A 575 -29.81 -4.51 -9.07
N LEU A 576 -29.60 -3.29 -9.59
CA LEU A 576 -28.27 -2.70 -9.63
C LEU A 576 -27.77 -2.46 -8.21
N ALA A 577 -26.76 -3.21 -7.81
CA ALA A 577 -25.96 -2.85 -6.65
C ALA A 577 -25.15 -1.60 -7.02
N VAL A 578 -25.63 -0.43 -6.62
CA VAL A 578 -24.88 0.84 -6.67
C VAL A 578 -24.51 1.16 -5.23
N GLY A 579 -23.21 1.16 -4.92
CA GLY A 579 -22.64 1.08 -3.56
C GLY A 579 -23.59 1.46 -2.41
N GLN A 580 -23.97 0.45 -1.61
CA GLN A 580 -24.66 0.60 -0.32
C GLN A 580 -23.71 0.98 0.83
#